data_AF-A0A7Y5VU23-F1
#
_entry.id   AF-A0A7Y5VU23-F1
#
_cell.length_a   1.000
_cell.length_b   1.000
_cell.length_c   1.000
_cell.angle_alpha   90.00
_cell.angle_beta   90.00
_cell.angle_gamma   90.00
#
_symmetry.space_group_name_H-M   'P 1'
#
loop_
_entity.id
_entity.type
_entity.pdbx_description
1 polymer ?
#
loop_
_entity_poly.entity_id
_entity_poly.type
_entity_poly.pdbx_seq_one_letter_code
_entity_poly.pdbx_strand_id
1 'polypeptide(L)'
;MLNLVAPGAGLAWLGRLIDGWLVGLAGALTANLAIWAFMILPDETTATGRRTLLLLALLVFVLAQVLYAQAVRDAARRRSEHVRRGALSHSRRLLECGDAQGAWMALSPALGHDADDLLLAYRAAQVLTAAGDVDRARHAWQRVRRLDGHRIYRAQIAEAQARLTRRAGGKADPV
;
A
#
# COMPACT_ATOMS: atom_id res chain seq x y z
N MET A 1 -10.49 -7.10 16.26
CA MET A 1 -11.41 -7.85 17.17
C MET A 1 -12.84 -7.97 16.63
N LEU A 2 -13.38 -7.03 15.84
CA LEU A 2 -14.76 -7.14 15.32
C LEU A 2 -15.05 -8.43 14.52
N ASN A 3 -14.10 -8.92 13.70
CA ASN A 3 -14.30 -10.14 12.90
C ASN A 3 -14.29 -11.44 13.74
N LEU A 4 -13.93 -11.36 15.03
CA LEU A 4 -14.03 -12.47 15.96
C LEU A 4 -15.45 -12.64 16.50
N VAL A 5 -16.22 -11.54 16.58
CA VAL A 5 -17.57 -11.50 17.14
C VAL A 5 -18.63 -11.68 16.05
N ALA A 6 -18.40 -11.11 14.86
CA ALA A 6 -19.28 -11.23 13.72
C ALA A 6 -18.46 -11.46 12.44
N PRO A 7 -18.36 -12.71 11.94
CA PRO A 7 -17.69 -13.00 10.68
C PRO A 7 -18.28 -12.14 9.56
N GLY A 8 -17.45 -11.40 8.84
CA GLY A 8 -17.87 -10.57 7.70
C GLY A 8 -18.17 -9.10 8.01
N ALA A 9 -18.39 -8.72 9.29
CA ALA A 9 -18.61 -7.32 9.66
C ALA A 9 -17.40 -6.43 9.33
N GLY A 10 -16.18 -6.97 9.48
CA GLY A 10 -14.95 -6.28 9.11
C GLY A 10 -14.83 -6.02 7.60
N LEU A 11 -15.34 -6.91 6.76
CA LEU A 11 -15.33 -6.76 5.29
C LEU A 11 -16.35 -5.71 4.83
N ALA A 12 -17.54 -5.71 5.44
CA ALA A 12 -18.56 -4.69 5.18
C ALA A 12 -18.05 -3.29 5.53
N TRP A 13 -17.36 -3.14 6.67
CA TRP A 13 -16.78 -1.86 7.07
C TRP A 13 -15.64 -1.37 6.15
N LEU A 14 -14.92 -2.30 5.50
CA LEU A 14 -13.90 -1.99 4.50
C LEU A 14 -14.48 -1.67 3.10
N GLY A 15 -15.81 -1.52 2.99
CA GLY A 15 -16.49 -1.19 1.73
C GLY A 15 -16.74 -2.40 0.83
N ARG A 16 -16.44 -3.63 1.28
CA ARG A 16 -16.75 -4.88 0.58
C ARG A 16 -18.04 -5.49 1.15
N LEU A 17 -19.15 -4.77 0.97
CA LEU A 17 -20.46 -5.13 1.51
C LEU A 17 -20.91 -6.54 1.09
N ILE A 18 -20.80 -6.87 -0.20
CA ILE A 18 -21.24 -8.17 -0.73
C ILE A 18 -20.43 -9.32 -0.11
N ASP A 19 -19.10 -9.20 -0.09
CA ASP A 19 -18.23 -10.24 0.47
C ASP A 19 -18.44 -10.41 1.98
N GLY A 20 -18.61 -9.29 2.70
CA GLY A 20 -18.93 -9.31 4.11
C GLY A 20 -20.27 -9.98 4.39
N TRP A 21 -21.28 -9.73 3.55
CA TRP A 21 -22.61 -10.33 3.67
C TRP A 21 -22.59 -11.83 3.37
N LEU A 22 -21.91 -12.26 2.30
CA LEU A 22 -21.76 -13.67 1.95
C LEU A 22 -21.01 -14.46 3.05
N VAL A 23 -19.91 -13.91 3.56
CA VAL A 23 -19.16 -14.55 4.67
C VAL A 23 -19.98 -14.58 5.95
N GLY A 24 -20.70 -13.51 6.27
CA GLY A 24 -21.57 -13.46 7.43
C GLY A 24 -22.73 -14.44 7.35
N LEU A 25 -23.38 -14.56 6.18
CA LEU A 25 -24.48 -15.49 5.95
C LEU A 25 -24.01 -16.94 5.98
N ALA A 26 -22.87 -17.24 5.36
CA ALA A 26 -22.25 -18.56 5.46
C ALA A 26 -21.90 -18.90 6.92
N GLY A 27 -21.26 -17.97 7.65
CA GLY A 27 -20.95 -18.15 9.06
C GLY A 27 -22.20 -18.38 9.93
N ALA A 28 -23.24 -17.58 9.74
CA ALA A 28 -24.50 -17.70 10.47
C ALA A 28 -25.21 -19.03 10.18
N LEU A 29 -25.29 -19.45 8.91
CA LEU A 29 -25.84 -20.76 8.53
C LEU A 29 -25.07 -21.90 9.19
N THR A 30 -23.74 -21.86 9.15
CA THR A 30 -22.91 -22.93 9.69
C THR A 30 -23.00 -23.00 11.22
N ALA A 31 -23.02 -21.84 11.90
CA ALA A 31 -23.23 -21.76 13.35
C ALA A 31 -24.61 -22.27 13.75
N ASN A 32 -25.65 -21.90 13.00
CA ASN A 32 -27.01 -22.33 13.29
C ASN A 32 -27.17 -23.85 13.08
N LEU A 33 -26.58 -24.40 12.01
CA LEU A 33 -26.53 -25.85 11.79
C LEU A 33 -25.76 -26.58 12.89
N ALA A 34 -24.66 -26.02 13.37
CA ALA A 34 -23.90 -26.60 14.49
C ALA A 34 -24.71 -26.61 15.79
N ILE A 35 -25.42 -25.52 16.10
CA ILE A 35 -26.31 -25.44 17.28
C ILE A 35 -27.45 -26.46 17.15
N TRP A 36 -28.11 -26.53 15.99
CA TRP A 36 -29.16 -27.53 15.73
C TRP A 36 -28.65 -28.96 15.89
N ALA A 37 -27.50 -29.29 15.31
CA ALA A 37 -26.89 -30.61 15.42
C ALA A 37 -26.54 -30.97 16.87
N PHE A 38 -26.19 -29.99 17.70
CA PHE A 38 -25.79 -30.23 19.09
C PHE A 38 -26.98 -30.25 20.06
N MET A 39 -27.98 -29.38 19.86
CA MET A 39 -29.10 -29.23 20.81
C MET A 39 -30.30 -30.12 20.49
N ILE A 40 -30.59 -30.37 19.22
CA ILE A 40 -31.90 -30.92 18.82
C ILE A 40 -31.81 -32.41 18.50
N LEU A 41 -30.66 -32.89 17.98
CA LEU A 41 -30.48 -34.29 17.58
C LEU A 41 -29.14 -34.88 18.09
N PRO A 42 -28.86 -34.84 19.41
CA PRO A 42 -27.59 -35.35 19.95
C PRO A 42 -27.41 -36.87 19.74
N ASP A 43 -28.52 -37.62 19.75
CA ASP A 43 -28.51 -39.09 19.68
C ASP A 43 -28.68 -39.63 18.25
N GLU A 44 -29.32 -38.87 17.36
CA GLU A 44 -29.54 -39.29 15.95
C GLU A 44 -28.39 -38.89 15.02
N THR A 45 -27.51 -37.98 15.45
CA THR A 45 -26.35 -37.60 14.64
C THR A 45 -25.18 -38.56 14.83
N THR A 46 -24.93 -39.36 13.79
CA THR A 46 -23.74 -40.23 13.71
C THR A 46 -22.48 -39.42 14.00
N ALA A 47 -21.51 -40.04 14.71
CA ALA A 47 -20.25 -39.39 15.06
C ALA A 47 -19.53 -38.80 13.83
N THR A 48 -19.69 -39.43 12.66
CA THR A 48 -19.16 -38.96 11.38
C THR A 48 -19.80 -37.63 10.93
N GLY A 49 -21.13 -37.49 11.05
CA GLY A 49 -21.83 -36.26 10.67
C GLY A 49 -21.45 -35.04 11.52
N ARG A 50 -21.23 -35.23 12.83
CA ARG A 50 -20.72 -34.17 13.70
C ARG A 50 -19.31 -33.71 13.29
N ARG A 51 -18.43 -34.66 12.97
CA ARG A 51 -17.06 -34.36 12.51
C ARG A 51 -17.06 -33.60 11.19
N THR A 52 -17.88 -33.98 10.22
CA THR A 52 -17.94 -33.29 8.92
C THR A 52 -18.47 -31.86 9.06
N LEU A 53 -19.50 -31.63 9.88
CA LEU A 53 -20.01 -30.29 10.17
C LEU A 53 -18.96 -29.40 10.86
N LEU A 54 -18.24 -29.94 11.85
CA LEU A 54 -17.15 -29.22 12.53
C LEU A 54 -16.02 -28.85 11.57
N LEU A 55 -15.61 -29.80 10.71
CA LEU A 55 -14.59 -29.54 9.69
C LEU A 55 -15.03 -28.47 8.68
N LEU A 56 -16.30 -28.51 8.26
CA LEU A 56 -16.86 -27.51 7.34
C LEU A 56 -16.89 -26.13 8.00
N ALA A 57 -17.33 -26.03 9.25
CA ALA A 57 -17.33 -24.78 10.01
C ALA A 57 -15.91 -24.21 10.18
N LEU A 58 -14.94 -25.06 10.50
CA LEU A 58 -13.54 -24.66 10.61
C LEU A 58 -12.99 -24.16 9.25
N LEU A 59 -13.32 -24.84 8.16
CA LEU A 59 -12.89 -24.45 6.82
C LEU A 59 -13.45 -23.07 6.42
N VAL A 60 -14.75 -22.85 6.64
CA VAL A 60 -15.41 -21.56 6.39
C VAL A 60 -14.78 -20.45 7.23
N PHE A 61 -14.49 -20.73 8.50
CA PHE A 61 -13.82 -19.78 9.37
C PHE A 61 -12.42 -19.40 8.88
N VAL A 62 -11.58 -20.38 8.53
CA VAL A 62 -10.22 -20.13 8.00
C VAL A 62 -10.28 -19.32 6.71
N LEU A 63 -11.19 -19.66 5.79
CA LEU A 63 -11.38 -18.91 4.55
C LEU A 63 -11.79 -17.45 4.82
N ALA A 64 -12.70 -17.23 5.77
CA ALA A 64 -13.10 -15.89 6.18
C ALA A 64 -11.92 -15.06 6.72
N GLN A 65 -11.02 -15.68 7.52
CA GLN A 65 -9.82 -15.00 8.03
C GLN A 65 -8.84 -14.66 6.90
N VAL A 66 -8.65 -15.55 5.93
CA VAL A 66 -7.78 -15.28 4.77
C VAL A 66 -8.33 -14.12 3.93
N LEU A 67 -9.62 -14.14 3.60
CA LEU A 67 -10.26 -13.05 2.83
C LEU A 67 -10.21 -11.72 3.57
N TYR A 68 -10.41 -11.73 4.89
CA TYR A 68 -10.26 -10.54 5.72
C TYR A 68 -8.83 -9.99 5.67
N ALA A 69 -7.82 -10.84 5.84
CA ALA A 69 -6.42 -10.44 5.78
C ALA A 69 -6.05 -9.84 4.42
N GLN A 70 -6.55 -10.41 3.32
CA GLN A 70 -6.38 -9.87 1.98
C GLN A 70 -7.06 -8.50 1.83
N ALA A 71 -8.31 -8.36 2.28
CA ALA A 71 -9.03 -7.09 2.22
C ALA A 71 -8.35 -5.97 3.02
N VAL A 72 -7.79 -6.27 4.19
CA VAL A 72 -7.01 -5.32 4.99
C VAL A 72 -5.74 -4.88 4.24
N ARG A 73 -5.01 -5.83 3.64
CA ARG A 73 -3.83 -5.54 2.83
C ARG A 73 -4.17 -4.68 1.61
N ASP A 74 -5.27 -4.99 0.93
CA ASP A 74 -5.72 -4.21 -0.22
C ASP A 74 -6.18 -2.81 0.18
N ALA A 75 -6.87 -2.67 1.30
CA ALA A 75 -7.26 -1.37 1.83
C ALA A 75 -6.04 -0.52 2.21
N ALA A 76 -5.03 -1.14 2.84
CA ALA A 76 -3.76 -0.48 3.13
C ALA A 76 -3.06 -0.03 1.84
N ARG A 77 -2.98 -0.90 0.81
CA ARG A 77 -2.41 -0.57 -0.51
C ARG A 77 -3.14 0.60 -1.16
N ARG A 78 -4.47 0.60 -1.17
CA ARG A 78 -5.26 1.71 -1.74
C ARG A 78 -5.01 3.03 -1.01
N ARG A 79 -4.92 3.01 0.32
CA ARG A 79 -4.57 4.20 1.12
C ARG A 79 -3.18 4.71 0.76
N SER A 80 -2.18 3.83 0.70
CA SER A 80 -0.82 4.19 0.29
C SER A 80 -0.79 4.76 -1.13
N GLU A 81 -1.51 4.16 -2.08
CA GLU A 81 -1.62 4.67 -3.44
C GLU A 81 -2.27 6.06 -3.51
N HIS A 82 -3.32 6.28 -2.72
CA HIS A 82 -3.99 7.58 -2.68
C HIS A 82 -3.07 8.67 -2.14
N VAL A 83 -2.37 8.39 -1.02
CA VAL A 83 -1.35 9.29 -0.45
C VAL A 83 -0.23 9.54 -1.46
N ARG A 84 0.27 8.49 -2.12
CA ARG A 84 1.31 8.60 -3.15
C ARG A 84 0.87 9.49 -4.31
N ARG A 85 -0.32 9.26 -4.87
CA ARG A 85 -0.87 10.07 -5.98
C ARG A 85 -1.08 11.53 -5.56
N GLY A 86 -1.58 11.76 -4.34
CA GLY A 86 -1.73 13.09 -3.76
C GLY A 86 -0.39 13.82 -3.66
N ALA A 87 0.62 13.17 -3.06
CA ALA A 87 1.96 13.74 -2.91
C ALA A 87 2.63 14.03 -4.27
N LEU A 88 2.52 13.12 -5.24
CA LEU A 88 3.09 13.30 -6.57
C LEU A 88 2.41 14.44 -7.36
N SER A 89 1.08 14.52 -7.33
CA SER A 89 0.34 15.58 -8.02
C SER A 89 0.54 16.95 -7.35
N HIS A 90 0.60 17.01 -6.03
CA HIS A 90 0.84 18.24 -5.31
C HIS A 90 2.27 18.75 -5.48
N SER A 91 3.28 17.89 -5.30
CA SER A 91 4.69 18.26 -5.51
C SER A 91 4.96 18.69 -6.94
N ARG A 92 4.33 18.05 -7.94
CA ARG A 92 4.41 18.48 -9.34
C ARG A 92 3.91 19.91 -9.53
N ARG A 93 2.72 20.24 -9.00
CA ARG A 93 2.16 21.59 -9.12
C ARG A 93 3.08 22.64 -8.47
N LEU A 94 3.62 22.34 -7.29
CA LEU A 94 4.54 23.24 -6.60
C LEU A 94 5.83 23.46 -7.39
N LEU A 95 6.38 22.41 -8.01
CA LEU A 95 7.52 22.56 -8.92
C LEU A 95 7.20 23.38 -10.17
N GLU A 96 6.02 23.21 -10.76
CA GLU A 96 5.56 24.02 -11.90
C GLU A 96 5.43 25.51 -11.51
N CYS A 97 5.13 25.81 -10.24
CA CYS A 97 5.14 27.16 -9.68
C CYS A 97 6.53 27.66 -9.22
N GLY A 98 7.59 26.84 -9.34
CA GLY A 98 8.94 27.19 -8.88
C GLY A 98 9.18 27.02 -7.37
N ASP A 99 8.20 26.53 -6.61
CA ASP A 99 8.32 26.28 -5.17
C ASP A 99 8.91 24.89 -4.90
N ALA A 100 10.24 24.79 -5.01
CA ALA A 100 10.95 23.54 -4.76
C ALA A 100 10.87 23.10 -3.28
N GLN A 101 10.85 24.04 -2.34
CA GLN A 101 10.81 23.72 -0.91
C GLN A 101 9.44 23.17 -0.50
N GLY A 102 8.36 23.81 -0.95
CA GLY A 102 7.00 23.28 -0.77
C GLY A 102 6.84 21.91 -1.43
N ALA A 103 7.39 21.73 -2.64
CA ALA A 103 7.36 20.44 -3.31
C ALA A 103 8.08 19.33 -2.50
N TRP A 104 9.19 19.64 -1.84
CA TRP A 104 9.88 18.72 -0.95
C TRP A 104 9.02 18.37 0.27
N MET A 105 8.45 19.38 0.93
CA MET A 105 7.57 19.19 2.08
C MET A 105 6.36 18.31 1.73
N ALA A 106 5.72 18.53 0.58
CA ALA A 106 4.60 17.74 0.10
C ALA A 106 4.97 16.27 -0.20
N LEU A 107 6.21 16.01 -0.64
CA LEU A 107 6.68 14.68 -1.01
C LEU A 107 7.22 13.88 0.19
N SER A 108 7.79 14.55 1.18
CA SER A 108 8.52 13.94 2.30
C SER A 108 7.73 12.88 3.09
N PRO A 109 6.42 13.03 3.38
CA PRO A 109 5.69 11.99 4.10
C PRO A 109 5.55 10.71 3.29
N ALA A 110 5.35 10.82 1.97
CA ALA A 110 5.23 9.68 1.09
C ALA A 110 6.56 8.89 0.97
N LEU A 111 7.70 9.59 0.96
CA LEU A 111 9.03 8.98 0.96
C LEU A 111 9.33 8.20 2.26
N GLY A 112 8.74 8.62 3.39
CA GLY A 112 8.84 7.90 4.66
C GLY A 112 8.07 6.58 4.68
N HIS A 113 7.00 6.47 3.88
CA HIS A 113 6.19 5.25 3.80
C HIS A 113 6.71 4.24 2.78
N ASP A 114 7.25 4.71 1.65
CA ASP A 114 7.74 3.85 0.58
C ASP A 114 9.04 4.40 0.00
N ALA A 115 10.14 4.08 0.69
CA ALA A 115 11.45 4.62 0.35
C ALA A 115 11.95 4.09 -1.01
N ASP A 116 11.52 2.88 -1.40
CA ASP A 116 12.01 2.20 -2.61
C ASP A 116 11.08 2.37 -3.82
N ASP A 117 10.04 3.20 -3.71
CA ASP A 117 9.23 3.61 -4.84
C ASP A 117 10.06 4.48 -5.80
N LEU A 118 10.36 3.92 -6.98
CA LEU A 118 11.17 4.55 -8.02
C LEU A 118 10.59 5.91 -8.46
N LEU A 119 9.26 6.06 -8.53
CA LEU A 119 8.62 7.28 -9.00
C LEU A 119 8.71 8.38 -7.95
N LEU A 120 8.54 8.05 -6.66
CA LEU A 120 8.78 8.98 -5.56
C LEU A 120 10.26 9.40 -5.51
N ALA A 121 11.20 8.46 -5.63
CA ALA A 121 12.63 8.76 -5.66
C ALA A 121 13.01 9.66 -6.84
N TYR A 122 12.43 9.41 -8.03
CA TYR A 122 12.63 10.24 -9.21
C TYR A 122 12.12 11.67 -8.98
N ARG A 123 10.91 11.82 -8.44
CA ARG A 123 10.34 13.13 -8.12
C ARG A 123 11.18 13.88 -7.08
N ALA A 124 11.66 13.17 -6.06
CA ALA A 124 12.54 13.72 -5.03
C ALA A 124 13.84 14.28 -5.63
N ALA A 125 14.46 13.54 -6.57
CA ALA A 125 15.66 13.99 -7.26
C ALA A 125 15.41 15.25 -8.10
N GLN A 126 14.26 15.35 -8.78
CA GLN A 126 13.87 16.56 -9.50
C GLN A 126 13.68 17.75 -8.55
N VAL A 127 13.01 17.54 -7.42
CA VAL A 127 12.80 18.59 -6.40
C VAL A 127 14.13 19.12 -5.88
N LEU A 128 15.06 18.24 -5.51
CA LEU A 128 16.38 18.64 -5.00
C LEU A 128 17.22 19.35 -6.08
N THR A 129 17.09 18.94 -7.33
CA THR A 129 17.75 19.61 -8.47
C THR A 129 17.19 21.03 -8.68
N ALA A 130 15.88 21.21 -8.53
CA ALA A 130 15.22 22.51 -8.61
C ALA A 130 15.58 23.42 -7.42
N ALA A 131 15.70 22.84 -6.21
CA ALA A 131 16.12 23.55 -5.01
C ALA A 131 17.59 24.02 -5.05
N GLY A 132 18.39 23.54 -6.01
CA GLY A 132 19.80 23.91 -6.16
C GLY A 132 20.75 23.21 -5.18
N ASP A 133 20.27 22.26 -4.37
CA ASP A 133 21.08 21.46 -3.48
C ASP A 133 21.81 20.36 -4.28
N VAL A 134 23.01 20.69 -4.78
CA VAL A 134 23.76 19.86 -5.73
C VAL A 134 24.10 18.50 -5.14
N ASP A 135 24.53 18.45 -3.88
CA ASP A 135 24.99 17.22 -3.25
C ASP A 135 23.82 16.28 -2.94
N ARG A 136 22.74 16.80 -2.36
CA ARG A 136 21.53 15.98 -2.14
C ARG A 136 20.91 15.54 -3.45
N ALA A 137 20.87 16.40 -4.46
CA ALA A 137 20.39 16.02 -5.79
C ALA A 137 21.21 14.87 -6.38
N ARG A 138 22.55 14.93 -6.27
CA ARG A 138 23.44 13.86 -6.75
C ARG A 138 23.13 12.52 -6.07
N HIS A 139 22.98 12.51 -4.74
CA HIS A 139 22.61 11.31 -3.99
C HIS A 139 21.23 10.78 -4.37
N ALA A 140 20.25 11.67 -4.57
CA ALA A 140 18.92 11.28 -5.00
C ALA A 140 18.95 10.63 -6.40
N TRP A 141 19.67 11.21 -7.36
CA TRP A 141 19.83 10.61 -8.70
C TRP A 141 20.58 9.26 -8.68
N GLN A 142 21.56 9.09 -7.79
CA GLN A 142 22.20 7.78 -7.57
C GLN A 142 21.21 6.75 -7.02
N ARG A 143 20.29 7.16 -6.12
CA ARG A 143 19.21 6.29 -5.65
C ARG A 143 18.29 5.89 -6.79
N VAL A 144 17.82 6.84 -7.61
CA VAL A 144 16.99 6.56 -8.79
C VAL A 144 17.67 5.55 -9.70
N ARG A 145 18.96 5.71 -9.98
CA ARG A 145 19.73 4.78 -10.82
C ARG A 145 19.78 3.35 -10.24
N ARG A 146 19.83 3.20 -8.91
CA ARG A 146 19.80 1.88 -8.25
C ARG A 146 18.43 1.22 -8.33
N LEU A 147 17.35 2.01 -8.24
CA LEU A 147 15.97 1.52 -8.31
C LEU A 147 15.50 1.26 -9.76
N ASP A 148 16.07 1.97 -10.74
CA ASP A 148 15.70 1.89 -12.15
C ASP A 148 16.30 0.67 -12.87
N GLY A 149 15.88 -0.54 -12.45
CA GLY A 149 16.34 -1.81 -13.03
C GLY A 149 16.06 -1.95 -14.54
N HIS A 150 14.98 -1.31 -15.01
CA HIS A 150 14.57 -1.31 -16.42
C HIS A 150 15.14 -0.15 -17.24
N ARG A 151 15.95 0.73 -16.64
CA ARG A 151 16.61 1.86 -17.31
C ARG A 151 15.64 2.85 -17.98
N ILE A 152 14.43 2.99 -17.45
CA ILE A 152 13.38 3.88 -17.96
C ILE A 152 13.84 5.35 -17.89
N TYR A 153 14.61 5.70 -16.86
CA TYR A 153 15.05 7.07 -16.57
C TYR A 153 16.52 7.34 -16.93
N ARG A 154 17.17 6.44 -17.68
CA ARG A 154 18.61 6.53 -17.97
C ARG A 154 19.02 7.87 -18.58
N ALA A 155 18.24 8.38 -19.54
CA ALA A 155 18.54 9.64 -20.22
C ALA A 155 18.41 10.84 -19.28
N GLN A 156 17.34 10.86 -18.47
CA GLN A 156 17.07 11.92 -17.50
C GLN A 156 18.12 11.96 -16.39
N ILE A 157 18.57 10.79 -15.92
CA ILE A 157 19.68 10.68 -14.95
C ILE A 157 20.96 11.28 -15.53
N ALA A 158 21.33 10.91 -16.77
CA ALA A 158 22.54 11.40 -17.41
C ALA A 158 22.50 12.92 -17.63
N GLU A 159 21.37 13.45 -18.11
CA GLU A 159 21.16 14.88 -18.31
C GLU A 159 21.23 15.65 -16.98
N ALA A 160 20.58 15.14 -15.94
CA ALA A 160 20.62 15.76 -14.61
C ALA A 160 22.05 15.77 -14.04
N GLN A 161 22.79 14.66 -14.16
CA GLN A 161 24.18 14.59 -13.72
C GLN A 161 25.07 15.58 -14.47
N ALA A 162 24.95 15.68 -15.80
CA ALA A 162 25.70 16.65 -16.58
C ALA A 162 25.39 18.11 -16.18
N ARG A 163 24.11 18.42 -15.88
CA ARG A 163 23.71 19.75 -15.36
C ARG A 163 24.32 20.02 -13.98
N LEU A 164 24.30 19.05 -13.07
CA LEU A 164 24.85 19.19 -11.73
C LEU A 164 26.37 19.38 -11.75
N THR A 165 27.09 18.66 -12.62
CA THR A 165 28.55 18.83 -12.78
C THR A 165 28.90 20.22 -13.30
N ARG A 166 28.17 20.73 -14.30
CA ARG A 166 28.37 22.12 -14.79
C ARG A 166 28.14 23.17 -13.71
N ARG A 167 27.09 23.01 -12.89
CA ARG A 167 26.80 23.91 -11.77
C ARG A 167 27.88 23.86 -10.68
N ALA A 168 28.45 22.68 -10.41
CA ALA A 168 29.53 22.53 -9.44
C ALA A 168 30.83 23.19 -9.92
N GLY A 169 31.17 23.04 -11.21
CA GLY A 169 32.39 23.63 -11.79
C GLY A 169 32.32 25.16 -11.95
N GLY A 170 31.15 25.72 -12.25
CA GLY A 170 30.99 27.18 -12.41
C GLY A 170 31.05 27.99 -11.11
N LYS A 171 31.11 27.35 -9.94
CA LYS A 171 31.20 28.02 -8.64
C LYS A 171 32.65 28.25 -8.19
N ALA A 172 33.63 27.83 -8.99
CA ALA A 172 35.05 27.80 -8.63
C ALA A 172 35.85 29.07 -8.95
N ASP A 173 35.24 30.13 -9.53
CA ASP A 173 35.90 31.44 -9.70
C ASP A 173 35.27 32.49 -8.78
N PRO A 174 35.71 32.60 -7.51
CA PRO A 174 35.67 33.85 -6.79
C PRO A 174 36.85 34.71 -7.25
N VAL A 175 36.57 35.80 -7.96
CA VAL A 175 37.51 36.91 -8.16
C VAL A 175 37.82 37.57 -6.82
#